data_AF-A0A3P7M914-F1
#
_entry.id   AF-A0A3P7M914-F1
#
_cell.length_a   1.000
_cell.length_b   1.000
_cell.length_c   1.000
_cell.angle_alpha   90.00
_cell.angle_beta   90.00
_cell.angle_gamma   90.00
#
_symmetry.space_group_name_H-M   'P 1'
#
loop_
_entity.id
_entity.type
_entity.pdbx_description
1 polymer ?
#
loop_
_entity_poly.entity_id
_entity_poly.type
_entity_poly.pdbx_seq_one_letter_code
_entity_poly.pdbx_strand_id
1 'polypeptide(L)'
;MDVQQGDVIKIQWPFFDVCVANLPYQISSPFVFRLLLQRPLPRYAVLMFQKEFADRLLAKPGSKLYCRLSVNVQFLARVEHLMKIKRTEFRPPPKVDSAVVRIDPRNPPPPVNFQAIHEDYLIKFLTNFADESQHAVFLQNMPLTVAGMGQPPPKVDSAVVRIDPRNPPPPVNFQEWDSLLRIIFLRKNKTLLSLFKKNQVCESLEKNYRTLCSITNKTIEKTFNMKEKVEKILTESGFATKRARQLDTEDFLALLLAFNKEDIHFV
;
A
#
# COMPACT_ATOMS: atom_id res chain seq x y z
N MET A 1 16.62 29.21 0.79
CA MET A 1 16.60 27.74 0.81
C MET A 1 16.83 27.35 2.24
N ASP A 2 15.82 26.79 2.90
CA ASP A 2 15.96 26.30 4.28
C ASP A 2 16.50 24.87 4.24
N VAL A 3 17.43 24.54 5.14
CA VAL A 3 18.09 23.23 5.17
C VAL A 3 17.89 22.63 6.55
N GLN A 4 17.14 21.54 6.61
CA GLN A 4 16.90 20.80 7.83
C GLN A 4 17.73 19.52 7.84
N GLN A 5 18.63 19.42 8.81
CA GLN A 5 19.44 18.22 9.01
C GLN A 5 18.73 17.25 9.96
N GLY A 6 18.54 16.02 9.53
CA GLY A 6 17.94 14.97 10.37
C GLY A 6 17.58 13.72 9.58
N ASP A 7 17.02 12.73 10.29
CA ASP A 7 16.43 11.54 9.68
C ASP A 7 15.09 11.90 9.04
N VAL A 8 15.04 11.96 7.71
CA VAL A 8 13.86 12.32 6.94
C VAL A 8 12.65 11.43 7.22
N ILE A 9 12.82 10.23 7.79
CA ILE A 9 11.71 9.35 8.16
C ILE A 9 11.14 9.67 9.55
N LYS A 10 11.91 10.36 10.40
CA LYS A 10 11.51 10.68 11.78
C LYS A 10 11.12 12.15 11.97
N ILE A 11 11.78 13.08 11.29
CA ILE A 11 11.50 14.53 11.45
C ILE A 11 10.12 14.89 10.94
N GLN A 12 9.45 15.88 11.53
CA GLN A 12 8.19 16.39 10.98
C GLN A 12 8.44 17.11 9.66
N TRP A 13 7.65 16.81 8.62
CA TRP A 13 7.78 17.49 7.33
C TRP A 13 7.00 18.80 7.33
N PRO A 14 7.59 19.91 6.84
CA PRO A 14 6.82 21.11 6.57
C PRO A 14 5.81 20.84 5.45
N PHE A 15 4.81 21.70 5.31
CA PHE A 15 3.94 21.64 4.14
C PHE A 15 4.75 21.88 2.86
N PHE A 16 4.44 21.11 1.82
CA PHE A 16 4.97 21.31 0.47
C PHE A 16 3.93 20.90 -0.57
N ASP A 17 3.88 21.64 -1.67
CA ASP A 17 3.03 21.30 -2.82
C ASP A 17 3.65 20.19 -3.69
N VAL A 18 4.97 20.22 -3.86
CA VAL A 18 5.71 19.30 -4.73
C VAL A 18 6.93 18.75 -4.02
N CYS A 19 7.13 17.44 -4.11
CA CYS A 19 8.32 16.77 -3.59
C CYS A 19 9.17 16.25 -4.76
N VAL A 20 10.47 16.56 -4.77
CA VAL A 20 11.42 15.96 -5.70
C VAL A 20 12.54 15.34 -4.89
N ALA A 21 12.83 14.06 -5.10
CA ALA A 21 13.86 13.38 -4.34
C ALA A 21 14.58 12.28 -5.13
N ASN A 22 15.90 12.22 -4.94
CA ASN A 22 16.71 11.04 -5.21
C ASN A 22 16.88 10.28 -3.89
N LEU A 23 16.16 9.18 -3.73
CA LEU A 23 16.10 8.47 -2.45
C LEU A 23 17.13 7.35 -2.38
N PRO A 24 17.88 7.22 -1.26
CA PRO A 24 18.57 5.99 -0.93
C PRO A 24 17.56 4.83 -0.91
N TYR A 25 17.94 3.72 -1.54
CA TYR A 25 17.00 2.66 -1.85
C TYR A 25 16.37 2.00 -0.62
N GLN A 26 17.07 2.00 0.51
CA GLN A 26 16.64 1.44 1.78
C GLN A 26 15.45 2.17 2.40
N ILE A 27 15.28 3.46 2.09
CA ILE A 27 14.21 4.29 2.64
C ILE A 27 13.03 4.47 1.68
N SER A 28 13.06 3.85 0.50
CA SER A 28 12.08 4.08 -0.56
C SER A 28 10.64 3.79 -0.11
N SER A 29 10.41 2.60 0.45
CA SER A 29 9.08 2.21 0.94
C SER A 29 8.59 3.07 2.10
N PRO A 30 9.35 3.26 3.20
CA PRO A 30 8.91 4.12 4.30
C PRO A 30 8.65 5.56 3.87
N PHE A 31 9.46 6.09 2.95
CA PHE A 31 9.27 7.44 2.41
C PHE A 31 7.97 7.56 1.60
N VAL A 32 7.69 6.62 0.69
CA VAL A 32 6.47 6.65 -0.15
C VAL A 32 5.21 6.64 0.72
N PHE A 33 5.15 5.76 1.72
CA PHE A 33 3.97 5.71 2.59
C PHE A 33 3.84 6.94 3.47
N ARG A 34 4.96 7.48 3.99
CA ARG A 34 4.94 8.74 4.74
C ARG A 34 4.42 9.89 3.89
N LEU A 35 4.85 9.97 2.63
CA LEU A 35 4.36 10.95 1.65
C LEU A 35 2.85 10.84 1.40
N LEU A 36 2.33 9.61 1.27
CA LEU A 36 0.90 9.36 1.01
C LEU A 36 0.00 9.60 2.24
N LEU A 37 0.57 9.45 3.44
CA LEU A 37 -0.13 9.62 4.71
C LEU A 37 0.02 11.02 5.29
N GLN A 38 0.98 11.83 4.82
CA GLN A 38 1.12 13.23 5.23
C GLN A 38 -0.18 14.00 4.98
N ARG A 39 -0.47 14.91 5.91
CA ARG A 39 -1.48 15.95 5.76
C ARG A 39 -0.83 17.32 6.03
N PRO A 40 -1.11 18.36 5.22
CA PRO A 40 -1.92 18.35 3.99
C PRO A 40 -1.31 17.48 2.88
N LEU A 41 -2.15 16.95 1.98
CA LEU A 41 -1.68 16.15 0.86
C LEU A 41 -0.89 17.02 -0.13
N PRO A 42 0.30 16.59 -0.57
CA PRO A 42 1.02 17.28 -1.64
C PRO A 42 0.29 17.10 -2.97
N ARG A 43 0.51 18.02 -3.92
CA ARG A 43 -0.05 17.97 -5.27
C ARG A 43 0.50 16.78 -6.06
N TYR A 44 1.83 16.59 -6.03
CA TYR A 44 2.49 15.40 -6.59
C TYR A 44 3.94 15.30 -6.10
N ALA A 45 4.56 14.14 -6.30
CA ALA A 45 5.98 13.92 -6.09
C ALA A 45 6.66 13.31 -7.32
N VAL A 46 7.90 13.71 -7.59
CA VAL A 46 8.78 13.12 -8.62
C VAL A 46 9.97 12.49 -7.91
N LEU A 47 9.96 11.16 -7.84
CA LEU A 47 10.89 10.40 -7.03
C LEU A 47 11.70 9.46 -7.91
N MET A 48 12.99 9.35 -7.64
CA MET A 48 13.84 8.35 -8.27
C MET A 48 14.04 7.15 -7.36
N PHE A 49 13.85 5.96 -7.92
CA PHE A 49 14.01 4.67 -7.24
C PHE A 49 14.89 3.72 -8.05
N GLN A 50 15.26 2.59 -7.45
CA GLN A 50 15.70 1.44 -8.24
C GLN A 50 14.62 1.05 -9.23
N LYS A 51 15.05 0.61 -10.42
CA LYS A 51 14.13 0.19 -11.48
C LYS A 51 13.16 -0.89 -11.01
N GLU A 52 13.62 -1.92 -10.27
CA GLU A 52 12.73 -2.98 -9.76
C GLU A 52 11.67 -2.43 -8.79
N PHE A 53 12.06 -1.54 -7.88
CA PHE A 53 11.14 -0.92 -6.93
C PHE A 53 10.09 -0.08 -7.66
N ALA A 54 10.52 0.75 -8.62
CA ALA A 54 9.60 1.50 -9.49
C ALA A 54 8.66 0.56 -10.25
N ASP A 55 9.18 -0.51 -10.86
CA ASP A 55 8.38 -1.49 -11.57
C ASP A 55 7.36 -2.19 -10.64
N ARG A 56 7.68 -2.38 -9.35
CA ARG A 56 6.74 -2.88 -8.32
C ARG A 56 5.64 -1.88 -8.00
N LEU A 57 5.93 -0.58 -7.90
CA LEU A 57 4.90 0.45 -7.66
C LEU A 57 3.85 0.47 -8.78
N LEU A 58 4.29 0.32 -10.03
CA LEU A 58 3.44 0.33 -11.22
C LEU A 58 2.86 -1.04 -11.59
N ALA A 59 3.26 -2.10 -10.89
CA ALA A 59 2.85 -3.46 -11.24
C ALA A 59 1.33 -3.61 -11.19
N LYS A 60 0.74 -4.08 -12.29
CA LYS A 60 -0.70 -4.34 -12.40
C LYS A 60 -1.05 -5.74 -11.91
N PRO A 61 -2.32 -6.00 -11.54
CA PRO A 61 -2.82 -7.35 -11.31
C PRO A 61 -2.42 -8.31 -12.44
N GLY A 62 -2.05 -9.54 -12.07
CA GLY A 62 -1.58 -10.59 -12.97
C GLY A 62 -0.06 -10.60 -13.17
N SER A 63 0.60 -9.45 -13.04
CA SER A 63 2.03 -9.30 -13.30
C SER A 63 2.92 -9.96 -12.23
N LYS A 64 4.15 -10.32 -12.62
CA LYS A 64 5.12 -10.98 -11.72
C LYS A 64 5.47 -10.12 -10.51
N LEU A 65 5.62 -8.80 -10.72
CA LEU A 65 6.04 -7.83 -9.71
C LEU A 65 4.88 -7.33 -8.84
N TYR A 66 3.63 -7.71 -9.14
CA TYR A 66 2.48 -7.32 -8.35
C TYR A 66 2.58 -7.83 -6.92
N CYS A 67 2.50 -6.93 -5.95
CA CYS A 67 2.67 -7.20 -4.54
C CYS A 67 1.87 -6.23 -3.68
N ARG A 68 1.91 -6.43 -2.36
CA ARG A 68 1.22 -5.57 -1.38
C ARG A 68 1.56 -4.08 -1.54
N LEU A 69 2.82 -3.75 -1.84
CA LEU A 69 3.26 -2.39 -2.14
C LEU A 69 2.49 -1.79 -3.33
N SER A 70 2.35 -2.56 -4.43
CA SER A 70 1.61 -2.12 -5.62
C SER A 70 0.19 -1.74 -5.27
N VAL A 71 -0.51 -2.60 -4.52
CA VAL A 71 -1.91 -2.42 -4.14
C VAL A 71 -2.07 -1.18 -3.25
N ASN A 72 -1.26 -1.07 -2.18
CA ASN A 72 -1.40 0.04 -1.24
C ASN A 72 -1.10 1.40 -1.89
N VAL A 73 -0.06 1.47 -2.73
CA VAL A 73 0.28 2.73 -3.40
C VAL A 73 -0.77 3.11 -4.45
N GLN A 74 -1.23 2.16 -5.27
CA GLN A 74 -2.25 2.41 -6.29
C GLN A 74 -3.63 2.74 -5.71
N PHE A 75 -3.90 2.25 -4.49
CA PHE A 75 -5.09 2.61 -3.74
C PHE A 75 -5.06 4.09 -3.31
N LEU A 76 -3.92 4.58 -2.83
CA LEU A 76 -3.77 5.93 -2.29
C LEU A 76 -3.39 6.99 -3.35
N ALA A 77 -2.79 6.58 -4.46
CA ALA A 77 -2.23 7.48 -5.47
C ALA A 77 -2.29 6.91 -6.88
N ARG A 78 -2.19 7.81 -7.86
CA ARG A 78 -1.82 7.48 -9.24
C ARG A 78 -0.29 7.48 -9.34
N VAL A 79 0.26 6.48 -10.03
CA VAL A 79 1.71 6.31 -10.20
C VAL A 79 2.04 6.24 -11.68
N GLU A 80 3.00 7.04 -12.13
CA GLU A 80 3.41 7.10 -13.53
C GLU A 80 4.92 6.98 -13.66
N HIS A 81 5.36 6.16 -14.63
CA HIS A 81 6.77 6.03 -14.93
C HIS A 81 7.17 7.13 -15.91
N LEU A 82 8.09 8.02 -15.51
CA LEU A 82 8.55 9.13 -16.34
C LEU A 82 9.72 8.72 -17.24
N MET A 83 10.79 8.16 -16.66
CA MET A 83 12.00 7.79 -17.42
C MET A 83 12.86 6.76 -16.68
N LYS A 84 13.68 6.02 -17.45
CA LYS A 84 14.69 5.09 -16.93
C LYS A 84 16.05 5.76 -16.97
N ILE A 85 16.87 5.52 -15.94
CA ILE A 85 18.22 6.06 -15.84
C ILE A 85 19.18 4.88 -15.69
N LYS A 86 20.15 4.77 -16.60
CA LYS A 86 21.16 3.72 -16.56
C LYS A 86 22.11 3.95 -15.39
N ARG A 87 22.60 2.87 -14.78
CA ARG A 87 23.63 2.96 -13.72
C ARG A 87 24.91 3.72 -14.14
N THR A 88 25.22 3.76 -15.43
CA THR A 88 26.39 4.47 -15.99
C THR A 88 26.33 5.98 -15.83
N GLU A 89 25.13 6.54 -15.62
CA GLU A 89 24.89 7.97 -15.43
C GLU A 89 25.21 8.44 -14.00
N PHE A 90 25.54 7.52 -13.09
CA PHE A 90 25.85 7.83 -11.70
C PHE A 90 27.35 7.78 -11.41
N ARG A 91 27.76 8.49 -10.36
CA ARG A 91 29.11 8.48 -9.81
C ARG A 91 29.00 8.35 -8.29
N PRO A 92 29.53 7.30 -7.65
CA PRO A 92 29.91 6.02 -8.27
C PRO A 92 28.69 5.30 -8.90
N PRO A 93 28.90 4.40 -9.87
CA PRO A 93 27.81 3.66 -10.50
C PRO A 93 27.16 2.69 -9.50
N PRO A 94 25.81 2.67 -9.35
CA PRO A 94 25.13 1.65 -8.57
C PRO A 94 25.14 0.29 -9.29
N LYS A 95 24.76 -0.76 -8.57
CA LYS A 95 24.67 -2.13 -9.11
C LYS A 95 23.51 -2.33 -10.08
N VAL A 96 22.49 -1.48 -10.00
CA VAL A 96 21.23 -1.62 -10.74
C VAL A 96 20.82 -0.29 -11.35
N ASP A 97 20.01 -0.35 -12.40
CA ASP A 97 19.42 0.83 -13.03
C ASP A 97 18.36 1.48 -12.12
N SER A 98 18.07 2.75 -12.40
CA SER A 98 17.10 3.56 -11.69
C SER A 98 15.92 3.93 -12.60
N ALA A 99 14.83 4.38 -12.01
CA ALA A 99 13.69 4.93 -12.72
C ALA A 99 13.11 6.11 -11.94
N VAL A 100 12.66 7.13 -12.68
CA VAL A 100 11.96 8.28 -12.14
C VAL A 100 10.46 8.04 -12.28
N VAL A 101 9.76 8.21 -11.17
CA VAL A 101 8.33 7.95 -11.03
C VAL A 101 7.64 9.19 -10.50
N ARG A 102 6.49 9.52 -11.07
CA ARG A 102 5.56 10.52 -10.56
C ARG A 102 4.51 9.82 -9.70
N ILE A 103 4.24 10.37 -8.51
CA ILE A 103 3.19 9.92 -7.60
C ILE A 103 2.24 11.10 -7.36
N ASP A 104 0.99 10.95 -7.76
CA ASP A 104 -0.08 11.92 -7.53
C ASP A 104 -1.05 11.34 -6.47
N PRO A 105 -1.01 11.80 -5.21
CA PRO A 105 -1.96 11.37 -4.19
C PRO A 105 -3.41 11.64 -4.64
N ARG A 106 -4.31 10.68 -4.38
CA ARG A 106 -5.74 10.88 -4.68
C ARG A 106 -6.30 11.93 -3.72
N ASN A 107 -6.93 12.97 -4.28
CA ASN A 107 -7.61 14.03 -3.54
C ASN A 107 -9.03 14.24 -4.14
N PRO A 108 -10.12 13.95 -3.42
CA PRO A 108 -10.15 13.47 -2.03
C PRO A 108 -9.50 12.07 -1.89
N PRO A 109 -8.89 11.78 -0.73
CA PRO A 109 -8.40 10.42 -0.48
C PRO A 109 -9.58 9.44 -0.59
N PRO A 110 -9.32 8.16 -0.92
CA PRO A 110 -10.34 7.14 -0.79
C PRO A 110 -10.94 7.19 0.62
N PRO A 111 -12.22 6.85 0.81
CA PRO A 111 -12.92 6.92 2.08
C PRO A 111 -12.38 5.89 3.07
N VAL A 112 -11.19 6.15 3.58
CA VAL A 112 -10.44 5.25 4.44
C VAL A 112 -10.21 6.04 5.71
N ASN A 113 -10.60 5.47 6.84
CA ASN A 113 -10.36 6.10 8.12
C ASN A 113 -8.89 5.91 8.50
N PHE A 114 -8.06 6.90 8.19
CA PHE A 114 -6.65 6.94 8.61
C PHE A 114 -6.45 7.50 10.02
N GLN A 115 -7.49 8.09 10.65
CA GLN A 115 -7.37 8.78 11.94
C GLN A 115 -7.04 7.84 13.11
N ALA A 116 -7.23 6.53 12.93
CA ALA A 116 -6.93 5.51 13.93
C ALA A 116 -5.53 4.87 13.80
N ILE A 117 -4.71 5.29 12.83
CA ILE A 117 -3.36 4.75 12.71
C ILE A 117 -2.48 5.41 13.78
N HIS A 118 -2.26 4.72 14.90
CA HIS A 118 -1.25 5.10 15.88
C HIS A 118 0.12 5.22 15.18
N GLU A 119 0.92 6.23 15.51
CA GLU A 119 2.27 6.42 14.91
C GLU A 119 3.11 5.14 14.99
N ASP A 120 2.97 4.37 16.07
CA ASP A 120 3.62 3.07 16.24
C ASP A 120 3.19 2.02 15.20
N TYR A 121 1.92 2.00 14.79
CA TYR A 121 1.47 1.11 13.72
C TYR A 121 2.08 1.54 12.40
N LEU A 122 2.13 2.84 12.12
CA LEU A 122 2.75 3.38 10.92
C LEU A 122 4.23 3.01 10.88
N ILE A 123 4.97 3.19 11.97
CA ILE A 123 6.38 2.77 12.09
C ILE A 123 6.52 1.25 11.88
N LYS A 124 5.72 0.41 12.55
CA LYS A 124 5.75 -1.06 12.36
C LYS A 124 5.40 -1.47 10.92
N PHE A 125 4.39 -0.84 10.34
CA PHE A 125 3.96 -1.02 8.95
C PHE A 125 5.12 -0.70 8.01
N LEU A 126 5.72 0.49 8.14
CA LEU A 126 6.86 0.95 7.34
C LEU A 126 8.08 0.02 7.47
N THR A 127 8.35 -0.47 8.69
CA THR A 127 9.47 -1.36 8.99
C THR A 127 9.25 -2.75 8.37
N ASN A 128 8.04 -3.28 8.42
CA ASN A 128 7.69 -4.58 7.82
C ASN A 128 7.72 -4.57 6.28
N PHE A 129 7.49 -3.42 5.63
CA PHE A 129 7.71 -3.32 4.18
C PHE A 129 9.19 -3.24 3.81
N ALA A 130 10.03 -2.65 4.65
CA ALA A 130 11.46 -2.58 4.40
C ALA A 130 12.06 -3.99 4.26
N ASP A 131 11.61 -4.94 5.08
CA ASP A 131 12.07 -6.34 5.11
C ASP A 131 11.73 -7.12 3.83
N GLU A 132 10.55 -6.90 3.22
CA GLU A 132 10.17 -7.50 1.93
C GLU A 132 10.95 -6.94 0.72
N SER A 133 11.77 -5.90 0.92
CA SER A 133 12.59 -5.26 -0.11
C SER A 133 14.10 -5.43 0.08
N GLN A 134 14.55 -6.16 1.11
CA GLN A 134 15.99 -6.36 1.37
C GLN A 134 16.58 -7.49 0.52
N HIS A 135 16.83 -7.22 -0.76
CA HIS A 135 17.88 -7.89 -1.52
C HIS A 135 18.74 -6.86 -2.27
N ALA A 136 19.36 -5.90 -1.56
CA ALA A 136 20.62 -5.27 -2.01
C ALA A 136 21.26 -4.37 -0.94
N VAL A 137 22.50 -4.72 -0.60
CA VAL A 137 23.44 -4.14 0.36
C VAL A 137 23.95 -2.73 -0.02
N PHE A 138 24.11 -1.88 1.01
CA PHE A 138 24.95 -0.67 1.23
C PHE A 138 25.59 0.06 0.04
N LEU A 139 25.47 1.41 0.02
CA LEU A 139 26.53 2.37 0.40
C LEU A 139 25.97 3.81 0.44
N GLN A 140 26.48 4.57 1.40
CA GLN A 140 26.06 5.92 1.79
C GLN A 140 26.57 7.04 0.86
N ASN A 141 25.83 8.15 0.90
CA ASN A 141 26.21 9.55 0.64
C ASN A 141 26.56 9.97 -0.79
N MET A 142 25.70 10.80 -1.40
CA MET A 142 26.13 11.80 -2.39
C MET A 142 25.20 13.02 -2.41
N PRO A 143 25.73 14.22 -2.73
CA PRO A 143 24.99 15.47 -2.77
C PRO A 143 24.20 15.63 -4.07
N LEU A 144 23.01 16.19 -3.96
CA LEU A 144 22.11 16.50 -5.08
C LEU A 144 22.56 17.78 -5.79
N THR A 145 22.90 17.68 -7.08
CA THR A 145 22.92 18.83 -7.99
C THR A 145 21.62 18.81 -8.80
N VAL A 146 20.85 19.89 -8.67
CA VAL A 146 19.57 20.08 -9.37
C VAL A 146 19.86 20.54 -10.79
N ALA A 147 19.42 19.76 -11.79
CA ALA A 147 19.34 20.20 -13.19
C ALA A 147 17.87 20.39 -13.55
N GLY A 148 17.50 21.61 -13.90
CA GLY A 148 16.14 22.00 -14.26
C GLY A 148 15.68 21.41 -15.60
N MET A 149 14.37 21.23 -15.73
CA MET A 149 13.70 21.15 -17.02
C MET A 149 12.33 21.82 -16.92
N GLY A 150 12.16 22.91 -17.67
CA GLY A 150 10.84 23.40 -18.05
C GLY A 150 10.36 22.64 -19.29
N GLN A 151 9.09 22.25 -19.29
CA GLN A 151 8.35 21.87 -20.50
C GLN A 151 6.88 22.35 -20.39
N PRO A 152 6.24 22.71 -21.52
CA PRO A 152 4.90 23.31 -21.56
C PRO A 152 3.80 22.30 -21.21
N PRO A 153 2.56 22.76 -20.90
CA PRO A 153 1.50 21.90 -20.39
C PRO A 153 0.99 20.92 -21.46
N PRO A 154 0.55 19.71 -21.08
CA PRO A 154 -0.03 18.76 -22.01
C PRO A 154 -1.45 19.19 -22.41
N LYS A 155 -1.76 19.10 -23.71
CA LYS A 155 -3.14 19.12 -24.22
C LYS A 155 -3.70 17.71 -24.07
N VAL A 156 -4.66 17.51 -23.18
CA VAL A 156 -5.35 16.22 -23.01
C VAL A 156 -6.85 16.47 -23.06
N ASP A 157 -7.55 15.75 -23.93
CA ASP A 157 -9.01 15.73 -23.98
C ASP A 157 -9.57 15.10 -22.70
N SER A 158 -10.35 15.86 -21.95
CA SER A 158 -11.01 15.43 -20.73
C SER A 158 -12.33 14.72 -21.05
N ALA A 159 -12.41 13.43 -20.75
CA ALA A 159 -13.69 12.72 -20.69
C ALA A 159 -14.33 12.97 -19.32
N VAL A 160 -15.55 13.54 -19.30
CA VAL A 160 -16.35 13.70 -18.09
C VAL A 160 -16.96 12.36 -17.72
N VAL A 161 -16.36 11.66 -16.76
CA VAL A 161 -16.99 10.52 -16.10
C VAL A 161 -17.76 11.05 -14.90
N ARG A 162 -19.07 10.89 -14.91
CA ARG A 162 -19.93 11.17 -13.77
C ARG A 162 -19.70 10.08 -12.72
N ILE A 163 -18.76 10.33 -11.81
CA ILE A 163 -18.54 9.51 -10.62
C ILE A 163 -19.53 10.02 -9.58
N ASP A 164 -20.64 9.32 -9.35
CA ASP A 164 -21.47 9.57 -8.17
C ASP A 164 -20.77 8.91 -6.97
N PRO A 165 -20.20 9.70 -6.02
CA PRO A 165 -19.64 9.13 -4.81
C PRO A 165 -20.75 8.49 -3.98
N ARG A 166 -20.58 7.21 -3.60
CA ARG A 166 -21.47 6.56 -2.63
C ARG A 166 -21.43 7.37 -1.32
N ASN A 167 -22.62 7.69 -0.77
CA ASN A 167 -22.76 8.45 0.46
C ASN A 167 -23.55 7.63 1.51
N PRO A 168 -23.00 7.39 2.71
CA PRO A 168 -21.63 7.67 3.10
C PRO A 168 -20.66 6.75 2.36
N PRO A 169 -19.47 7.24 2.05
CA PRO A 169 -18.48 6.40 1.41
C PRO A 169 -18.00 5.38 2.47
N PRO A 170 -17.81 4.10 2.09
CA PRO A 170 -17.58 3.04 3.08
C PRO A 170 -16.31 3.36 3.87
N PRO A 171 -16.35 3.45 5.21
CA PRO A 171 -15.17 3.78 6.01
C PRO A 171 -14.24 2.57 6.04
N VAL A 172 -13.30 2.49 5.09
CA VAL A 172 -12.31 1.41 5.08
C VAL A 172 -11.31 1.70 6.19
N ASN A 173 -11.17 0.83 7.18
CA ASN A 173 -10.08 0.96 8.15
C ASN A 173 -8.76 0.54 7.47
N PHE A 174 -7.78 1.45 7.37
CA PHE A 174 -6.50 1.14 6.71
C PHE A 174 -5.75 0.00 7.41
N GLN A 175 -5.86 -0.08 8.73
CA GLN A 175 -5.22 -1.13 9.52
C GLN A 175 -5.82 -2.51 9.18
N GLU A 176 -7.14 -2.54 9.00
CA GLU A 176 -7.87 -3.74 8.62
C GLU A 176 -7.53 -4.16 7.18
N TRP A 177 -7.51 -3.18 6.28
CA TRP A 177 -7.10 -3.33 4.89
C TRP A 177 -5.69 -3.92 4.75
N ASP A 178 -4.68 -3.33 5.41
CA ASP A 178 -3.30 -3.85 5.30
C ASP A 178 -3.16 -5.24 5.93
N SER A 179 -3.85 -5.51 7.05
CA SER A 179 -3.85 -6.83 7.67
C SER A 179 -4.41 -7.91 6.74
N LEU A 180 -5.52 -7.62 6.03
CA LEU A 180 -6.04 -8.48 4.97
C LEU A 180 -4.99 -8.69 3.87
N LEU A 181 -4.41 -7.61 3.35
CA LEU A 181 -3.41 -7.70 2.28
C LEU A 181 -2.18 -8.51 2.70
N ARG A 182 -1.74 -8.37 3.95
CA ARG A 182 -0.60 -9.12 4.52
C ARG A 182 -0.85 -10.62 4.49
N ILE A 183 -2.06 -11.07 4.82
CA ILE A 183 -2.43 -12.49 4.76
C ILE A 183 -2.40 -12.99 3.32
N ILE A 184 -3.04 -12.27 2.40
CA ILE A 184 -3.28 -12.77 1.04
C ILE A 184 -2.02 -12.67 0.14
N PHE A 185 -1.13 -11.70 0.39
CA PHE A 185 0.11 -11.57 -0.36
C PHE A 185 1.25 -12.45 0.15
N LEU A 186 1.13 -13.06 1.34
CA LEU A 186 2.12 -14.00 1.89
C LEU A 186 2.45 -15.15 0.92
N ARG A 187 1.43 -15.70 0.25
CA ARG A 187 1.61 -16.62 -0.87
C ARG A 187 0.62 -16.28 -1.99
N LYS A 188 0.85 -15.15 -2.68
CA LYS A 188 -0.04 -14.57 -3.72
C LYS A 188 -0.50 -15.51 -4.85
N ASN A 189 0.19 -16.64 -5.05
CA ASN A 189 -0.14 -17.66 -6.06
C ASN A 189 -1.06 -18.77 -5.54
N LYS A 190 -1.31 -18.86 -4.23
CA LYS A 190 -2.24 -19.82 -3.64
C LYS A 190 -3.66 -19.24 -3.66
N THR A 191 -4.65 -20.13 -3.62
CA THR A 191 -6.05 -19.73 -3.55
C THR A 191 -6.33 -19.05 -2.21
N LEU A 192 -7.26 -18.10 -2.18
CA LEU A 192 -7.62 -17.41 -0.95
C LEU A 192 -8.09 -18.40 0.13
N LEU A 193 -8.92 -19.40 -0.23
CA LEU A 193 -9.34 -20.44 0.71
C LEU A 193 -8.15 -21.16 1.37
N SER A 194 -7.13 -21.51 0.59
CA SER A 194 -5.92 -22.17 1.12
C SER A 194 -5.11 -21.28 2.07
N LEU A 195 -5.11 -19.96 1.84
CA LEU A 195 -4.41 -19.00 2.70
C LEU A 195 -5.15 -18.83 4.03
N PHE A 196 -6.46 -18.68 3.95
CA PHE A 196 -7.33 -18.40 5.08
C PHE A 196 -7.59 -19.61 5.99
N LYS A 197 -7.54 -20.85 5.47
CA LYS A 197 -7.67 -22.08 6.28
C LYS A 197 -6.42 -22.43 7.09
N LYS A 198 -5.33 -21.66 6.99
CA LYS A 198 -4.13 -21.87 7.82
C LYS A 198 -4.47 -21.62 9.30
N ASN A 199 -4.04 -22.53 10.17
CA ASN A 199 -4.32 -22.47 11.62
C ASN A 199 -4.01 -21.10 12.22
N GLN A 200 -2.81 -20.57 11.99
CA GLN A 200 -2.40 -19.26 12.50
C GLN A 200 -3.32 -18.11 12.07
N VAL A 201 -3.85 -18.15 10.84
CA VAL A 201 -4.77 -17.13 10.34
C VAL A 201 -6.14 -17.29 11.01
N CYS A 202 -6.67 -18.51 11.07
CA CYS A 202 -7.94 -18.78 11.74
C CYS A 202 -7.91 -18.42 13.23
N GLU A 203 -6.84 -18.77 13.95
CA GLU A 203 -6.66 -18.44 15.36
C GLU A 203 -6.65 -16.93 15.59
N SER A 204 -5.96 -16.18 14.73
CA SER A 204 -5.95 -14.72 14.79
C SER A 204 -7.35 -14.12 14.53
N LEU A 205 -8.05 -14.59 13.50
CA LEU A 205 -9.40 -14.11 13.18
C LEU A 205 -10.40 -14.48 14.28
N GLU A 206 -10.28 -15.68 14.86
CA GLU A 206 -11.12 -16.15 15.95
C GLU A 206 -10.93 -15.33 17.21
N LYS A 207 -9.69 -14.98 17.54
CA LYS A 207 -9.41 -14.07 18.65
C LYS A 207 -10.12 -12.73 18.45
N ASN A 208 -9.96 -12.10 17.27
CA ASN A 208 -10.60 -10.82 16.97
C ASN A 208 -12.13 -10.91 17.02
N TYR A 209 -12.70 -11.96 16.44
CA TYR A 209 -14.13 -12.24 16.47
C TYR A 209 -14.66 -12.40 17.89
N ARG A 210 -13.97 -13.17 18.74
CA ARG A 210 -14.33 -13.35 20.14
C ARG A 210 -14.31 -12.03 20.91
N THR A 211 -13.29 -11.21 20.69
CA THR A 211 -13.21 -9.86 21.29
C THR A 211 -14.39 -8.99 20.87
N LEU A 212 -14.76 -8.98 19.58
CA LEU A 212 -15.92 -8.22 19.12
C LEU A 212 -17.22 -8.73 19.74
N CYS A 213 -17.43 -10.05 19.81
CA CYS A 213 -18.61 -10.63 20.44
C CYS A 213 -18.71 -10.26 21.93
N SER A 214 -17.59 -10.22 22.65
CA SER A 214 -17.55 -9.75 24.04
C SER A 214 -17.95 -8.28 24.17
N ILE A 215 -17.50 -7.41 23.27
CA ILE A 215 -17.84 -5.98 23.26
C ILE A 215 -19.32 -5.76 22.91
N THR A 216 -19.82 -6.52 21.94
CA THR A 216 -21.19 -6.40 21.42
C THR A 216 -22.23 -7.22 22.19
N ASN A 217 -21.82 -7.89 23.28
CA ASN A 217 -22.64 -8.81 24.07
C ASN A 217 -23.32 -9.90 23.23
N LYS A 218 -22.70 -10.32 22.12
CA LYS A 218 -23.17 -11.46 21.29
C LYS A 218 -22.69 -12.77 21.90
N THR A 219 -23.59 -13.72 22.10
CA THR A 219 -23.25 -15.07 22.55
C THR A 219 -22.64 -15.89 21.42
N ILE A 220 -21.49 -16.50 21.66
CA ILE A 220 -20.83 -17.41 20.71
C ILE A 220 -21.28 -18.83 21.00
N GLU A 221 -21.73 -19.54 19.97
CA GLU A 221 -22.10 -20.94 20.07
C GLU A 221 -20.91 -21.81 20.48
N LYS A 222 -21.14 -22.82 21.34
CA LYS A 222 -20.08 -23.73 21.81
C LYS A 222 -19.44 -24.56 20.69
N THR A 223 -20.16 -24.76 19.59
CA THR A 223 -19.75 -25.52 18.40
C THR A 223 -19.08 -24.64 17.33
N PHE A 224 -18.84 -23.36 17.62
CA PHE A 224 -18.29 -22.41 16.64
C PHE A 224 -16.92 -22.84 16.11
N ASN A 225 -16.79 -22.89 14.78
CA ASN A 225 -15.54 -23.20 14.08
C ASN A 225 -15.21 -22.09 13.08
N MET A 226 -14.11 -21.37 13.34
CA MET A 226 -13.69 -20.27 12.48
C MET A 226 -13.34 -20.73 11.05
N LYS A 227 -12.80 -21.95 10.87
CA LYS A 227 -12.46 -22.45 9.53
C LYS A 227 -13.68 -22.61 8.65
N GLU A 228 -14.75 -23.17 9.21
CA GLU A 228 -16.01 -23.38 8.49
C GLU A 228 -16.67 -22.05 8.13
N LYS A 229 -16.69 -21.09 9.07
CA LYS A 229 -17.22 -19.75 8.82
C LYS A 229 -16.46 -19.03 7.70
N VAL A 230 -15.13 -19.06 7.72
CA VAL A 230 -14.30 -18.45 6.68
C VAL A 230 -14.47 -19.14 5.32
N GLU A 231 -14.58 -20.47 5.30
CA GLU A 231 -14.85 -21.23 4.07
C GLU A 231 -16.21 -20.88 3.47
N LYS A 232 -17.24 -20.74 4.30
CA LYS A 232 -18.57 -20.29 3.88
C LYS A 232 -18.50 -18.89 3.26
N ILE A 233 -17.91 -17.92 3.95
CA ILE A 233 -17.75 -16.53 3.48
C ILE A 233 -17.08 -16.51 2.10
N LEU A 234 -15.95 -17.20 1.95
CA LEU A 234 -15.17 -17.20 0.71
C LEU A 234 -15.89 -17.90 -0.44
N THR A 235 -16.69 -18.92 -0.14
CA THR A 235 -17.46 -19.67 -1.14
C THR A 235 -18.65 -18.85 -1.63
N GLU A 236 -19.43 -18.28 -0.72
CA GLU A 236 -20.61 -17.46 -1.04
C GLU A 236 -20.24 -16.15 -1.76
N SER A 237 -19.09 -15.57 -1.41
CA SER A 237 -18.57 -14.36 -2.07
C SER A 237 -17.82 -14.65 -3.38
N GLY A 238 -17.63 -15.91 -3.77
CA GLY A 238 -16.95 -16.30 -5.01
C GLY A 238 -15.42 -16.07 -5.00
N PHE A 239 -14.82 -15.89 -3.82
CA PHE A 239 -13.38 -15.64 -3.66
C PHE A 239 -12.56 -16.91 -3.34
N ALA A 240 -13.20 -18.03 -2.99
CA ALA A 240 -12.53 -19.25 -2.53
C ALA A 240 -11.40 -19.75 -3.45
N THR A 241 -11.62 -19.76 -4.76
CA THR A 241 -10.66 -20.24 -5.77
C THR A 241 -9.80 -19.13 -6.38
N LYS A 242 -10.12 -17.86 -6.12
CA LYS A 242 -9.36 -16.71 -6.63
C LYS A 242 -7.98 -16.63 -5.97
N ARG A 243 -7.05 -15.90 -6.60
CA ARG A 243 -5.67 -15.73 -6.14
C ARG A 243 -5.32 -14.25 -6.06
N ALA A 244 -4.69 -13.82 -4.97
CA ALA A 244 -4.34 -12.41 -4.75
C ALA A 244 -3.55 -11.78 -5.91
N ARG A 245 -2.70 -12.56 -6.60
CA ARG A 245 -1.95 -12.05 -7.76
C ARG A 245 -2.83 -11.48 -8.88
N GLN A 246 -4.09 -11.92 -9.02
CA GLN A 246 -4.99 -11.54 -10.11
C GLN A 246 -6.02 -10.48 -9.71
N LEU A 247 -6.18 -10.26 -8.41
CA LEU A 247 -7.19 -9.35 -7.86
C LEU A 247 -6.72 -7.91 -7.91
N ASP A 248 -7.64 -7.02 -8.21
CA ASP A 248 -7.43 -5.57 -8.13
C ASP A 248 -7.92 -4.99 -6.80
N THR A 249 -7.85 -3.68 -6.68
CA THR A 249 -8.29 -2.94 -5.49
C THR A 249 -9.79 -3.16 -5.18
N GLU A 250 -10.64 -3.24 -6.20
CA GLU A 250 -12.09 -3.39 -6.00
C GLU A 250 -12.43 -4.79 -5.49
N ASP A 251 -11.77 -5.81 -6.04
CA ASP A 251 -11.84 -7.18 -5.54
C ASP A 251 -11.45 -7.27 -4.06
N PHE A 252 -10.37 -6.60 -3.63
CA PHE A 252 -9.95 -6.61 -2.22
C PHE A 252 -10.95 -5.89 -1.31
N LEU A 253 -11.55 -4.80 -1.77
CA LEU A 253 -12.60 -4.10 -1.03
C LEU A 253 -13.86 -4.96 -0.89
N ALA A 254 -14.26 -5.65 -1.96
CA ALA A 254 -15.37 -6.59 -1.94
C ALA A 254 -15.12 -7.77 -0.99
N LEU A 255 -13.89 -8.30 -0.99
CA LEU A 255 -13.46 -9.34 -0.06
C LEU A 255 -13.51 -8.87 1.39
N LEU A 256 -12.97 -7.68 1.68
CA LEU A 256 -13.01 -7.09 3.02
C LEU A 256 -14.46 -6.89 3.49
N LEU A 257 -15.31 -6.36 2.61
CA LEU A 257 -16.73 -6.18 2.90
C LEU A 257 -17.44 -7.50 3.18
N ALA A 258 -17.10 -8.58 2.48
CA ALA A 258 -17.68 -9.91 2.73
C ALA A 258 -17.35 -10.43 4.12
N PHE A 259 -16.12 -10.22 4.62
CA PHE A 259 -15.75 -10.56 6.00
C PHE A 259 -16.45 -9.66 7.02
N ASN A 260 -16.46 -8.35 6.80
CA ASN A 260 -17.05 -7.38 7.74
C ASN A 260 -18.57 -7.57 7.88
N LYS A 261 -19.28 -8.00 6.82
CA LYS A 261 -20.71 -8.35 6.88
C LYS A 261 -21.01 -9.51 7.84
N GLU A 262 -20.03 -10.36 8.10
CA GLU A 262 -20.13 -11.53 8.97
C GLU A 262 -19.43 -11.31 10.33
N ASP A 263 -19.17 -10.04 10.67
CA ASP A 263 -18.48 -9.58 11.88
C ASP A 263 -17.03 -10.10 12.00
N ILE A 264 -16.39 -10.48 10.89
CA ILE A 264 -15.00 -10.95 10.88
C ILE A 264 -14.08 -9.78 10.54
N HIS A 265 -13.26 -9.38 11.52
CA HIS A 265 -12.30 -8.29 11.38
C HIS A 265 -10.86 -8.77 11.47
N PHE A 266 -9.98 -8.07 10.74
CA PHE A 266 -8.55 -8.40 10.64
C PHE A 266 -7.68 -7.74 11.71
N VAL A 267 -8.28 -6.91 12.57
CA VAL A 267 -7.65 -6.15 13.66
C VAL A 267 -8.51 -6.18 14.91
#